data_AF-A0A090MHN0-F1
#
_entry.id   AF-A0A090MHN0-F1
#
_cell.length_a   1.000
_cell.length_b   1.000
_cell.length_c   1.000
_cell.angle_alpha   90.00
_cell.angle_beta   90.00
_cell.angle_gamma   90.00
#
_symmetry.space_group_name_H-M   'P 1'
#
loop_
_entity.id
_entity.type
_entity.pdbx_description
1 polymer ?
#
loop_
_entity_poly.entity_id
_entity_poly.type
_entity_poly.pdbx_seq_one_letter_code
_entity_poly.pdbx_strand_id
1 'polypeptide(L)'
;MPLAAREKLDVLLDELAASDLYDLQERYGLLFDRSRSLALHLFEHVHGESRDRGQAMVDLKTLYENAGFFITANDLPDFIPLFLEFLSTQPIAAARELLGQPAHILAAIAERLERRESNYKAVFDALVAIAEQQPERDAVEELLKGPDPDPMDFAALDAAWEEEEVNFGPAAQSQSSCGRDGLQSRLRHASRAVKSPAA
;
A
#
# COMPACT_ATOMS: atom_id res chain seq x y z
N MET A 1 -16.74 1.98 -10.94
CA MET A 1 -16.87 1.45 -9.56
C MET A 1 -18.26 0.83 -9.39
N PRO A 2 -18.38 -0.39 -8.85
CA PRO A 2 -19.66 -1.07 -8.62
C PRO A 2 -20.57 -0.36 -7.61
N LEU A 3 -21.89 -0.55 -7.71
CA LEU A 3 -22.87 0.05 -6.79
C LEU A 3 -22.66 -0.42 -5.34
N ALA A 4 -22.45 -1.72 -5.12
CA ALA A 4 -22.22 -2.29 -3.80
C ALA A 4 -20.99 -1.70 -3.07
N ALA A 5 -19.96 -1.28 -3.82
CA ALA A 5 -18.81 -0.61 -3.23
C ALA A 5 -19.16 0.83 -2.79
N ARG A 6 -20.13 1.49 -3.43
CA ARG A 6 -20.60 2.83 -3.04
C ARG A 6 -21.38 2.76 -1.74
N GLU A 7 -22.29 1.79 -1.64
CA GLU A 7 -23.10 1.60 -0.42
C GLU A 7 -22.21 1.35 0.81
N LYS A 8 -21.14 0.57 0.68
CA LYS A 8 -20.17 0.37 1.77
C LYS A 8 -19.40 1.64 2.12
N LEU A 9 -19.08 2.48 1.13
CA LEU A 9 -18.45 3.78 1.39
C LEU A 9 -19.42 4.73 2.10
N ASP A 10 -20.70 4.74 1.73
CA ASP A 10 -21.71 5.56 2.38
C ASP A 10 -21.81 5.20 3.88
N VAL A 11 -21.77 3.90 4.22
CA VAL A 11 -21.71 3.44 5.62
C VAL A 11 -20.50 4.00 6.36
N LEU A 12 -19.31 3.95 5.75
CA LEU A 12 -18.10 4.53 6.35
C LEU A 12 -18.24 6.05 6.52
N LEU A 13 -18.76 6.75 5.51
CA LEU A 13 -18.92 8.21 5.55
C LEU A 13 -19.91 8.64 6.63
N ASP A 14 -21.03 7.94 6.77
CA ASP A 14 -22.02 8.18 7.82
C ASP A 14 -21.41 7.97 9.21
N GLU A 15 -20.62 6.91 9.38
CA GLU A 15 -19.90 6.65 10.63
C GLU A 15 -18.89 7.75 10.96
N LEU A 16 -18.06 8.17 9.98
CA LEU A 16 -17.09 9.24 10.17
C LEU A 16 -17.78 10.58 10.48
N ALA A 17 -18.97 10.83 9.93
CA ALA A 17 -19.71 12.05 10.17
C ALA A 17 -20.40 12.09 11.55
N ALA A 18 -20.77 10.93 12.11
CA ALA A 18 -21.54 10.81 13.34
C ALA A 18 -20.69 10.53 14.60
N SER A 19 -19.45 10.04 14.44
CA SER A 19 -18.59 9.62 15.55
C SER A 19 -17.83 10.79 16.18
N ASP A 20 -17.39 10.61 17.43
CA ASP A 20 -16.51 11.58 18.08
C ASP A 20 -15.12 11.61 17.42
N LEU A 21 -14.54 12.81 17.32
CA LEU A 21 -13.25 13.00 16.64
C LEU A 21 -12.10 12.25 17.32
N TYR A 22 -12.07 12.18 18.66
CA TYR A 22 -11.01 11.49 19.37
C TYR A 22 -11.11 9.97 19.19
N ASP A 23 -12.33 9.43 19.22
CA ASP A 23 -12.58 8.01 18.94
C ASP A 23 -12.13 7.65 17.51
N LEU A 24 -12.41 8.54 16.53
CA LEU A 24 -11.95 8.36 15.15
C LEU A 24 -10.43 8.39 15.03
N GLN A 25 -9.76 9.33 15.70
CA GLN A 25 -8.30 9.45 15.69
C GLN A 25 -7.63 8.26 16.37
N GLU A 26 -8.14 7.83 17.53
CA GLU A 26 -7.65 6.65 18.24
C GLU A 26 -7.76 5.41 17.36
N ARG A 27 -8.95 5.16 16.79
CA ARG A 27 -9.17 4.02 15.90
C ARG A 27 -8.24 4.07 14.67
N TYR A 28 -8.09 5.23 14.05
CA TYR A 28 -7.20 5.40 12.91
C TYR A 28 -5.76 5.06 13.28
N GLY A 29 -5.26 5.59 14.40
CA GLY A 29 -3.89 5.31 14.88
C GLY A 29 -3.69 3.84 15.24
N LEU A 30 -4.66 3.20 15.87
CA LEU A 30 -4.62 1.76 16.17
C LEU A 30 -4.59 0.89 14.92
N LEU A 31 -5.31 1.29 13.87
CA LEU A 31 -5.36 0.55 12.61
C LEU A 31 -4.12 0.77 11.77
N PHE A 32 -3.70 2.02 11.54
CA PHE A 32 -2.74 2.33 10.48
C PHE A 32 -1.35 2.71 11.00
N ASP A 33 -1.24 3.29 12.19
CA ASP A 33 0.04 3.77 12.72
C ASP A 33 0.69 2.74 13.65
N ARG A 34 -0.12 1.99 14.42
CA ARG A 34 0.36 0.99 15.39
C ARG A 34 0.40 -0.42 14.84
N SER A 35 0.00 -0.63 13.59
CA SER A 35 -0.07 -1.96 12.99
C SER A 35 0.75 -2.04 11.72
N ARG A 36 1.91 -2.70 11.80
CA ARG A 36 2.80 -2.94 10.65
C ARG A 36 2.07 -3.59 9.47
N SER A 37 1.20 -4.55 9.75
CA SER A 37 0.39 -5.31 8.78
C SER A 37 -0.67 -4.48 8.02
N LEU A 38 -0.99 -3.29 8.51
CA LEU A 38 -1.95 -2.35 7.92
C LEU A 38 -1.31 -1.00 7.59
N ALA A 39 0.01 -0.84 7.79
CA ALA A 39 0.71 0.40 7.55
C ALA A 39 0.43 0.93 6.14
N LEU A 40 0.23 2.24 6.00
CA LEU A 40 -0.13 2.85 4.72
C LEU A 40 1.08 3.10 3.80
N HIS A 41 2.12 2.28 3.93
CA HIS A 41 3.34 2.35 3.12
C HIS A 41 3.42 1.12 2.22
N LEU A 42 3.42 1.33 0.91
CA LEU A 42 3.40 0.23 -0.06
C LEU A 42 4.57 -0.74 0.14
N PHE A 43 5.77 -0.23 0.44
CA PHE A 43 6.96 -1.07 0.54
C PHE A 43 7.11 -1.77 1.89
N GLU A 44 6.29 -1.43 2.89
CA GLU A 44 6.25 -2.16 4.16
C GLU A 44 5.64 -3.57 3.98
N HIS A 45 4.74 -3.73 3.01
CA HIS A 45 4.10 -5.01 2.72
C HIS A 45 4.93 -5.91 1.81
N VAL A 46 5.95 -5.38 1.14
CA VAL A 46 6.76 -6.17 0.20
C VAL A 46 7.94 -6.79 0.93
N HIS A 47 7.99 -8.12 0.97
CA HIS A 47 9.16 -8.86 1.45
C HIS A 47 10.31 -8.73 0.44
N GLY A 48 11.30 -7.89 0.74
CA GLY A 48 12.49 -7.67 -0.07
C GLY A 48 13.65 -7.12 0.75
N GLU A 49 14.89 -7.33 0.28
CA GLU A 49 16.07 -6.80 0.97
C GLU A 49 15.99 -5.26 1.08
N SER A 50 16.57 -4.69 2.13
CA SER A 50 16.60 -3.23 2.37
C SER A 50 17.07 -2.43 1.12
N ARG A 51 17.96 -3.03 0.32
CA ARG A 51 18.47 -2.45 -0.92
C ARG A 51 17.42 -2.34 -2.03
N ASP A 52 16.56 -3.34 -2.18
CA ASP A 52 15.51 -3.36 -3.20
C ASP A 52 14.42 -2.34 -2.87
N ARG A 53 14.08 -2.19 -1.58
CA ARG A 53 13.17 -1.16 -1.08
C ARG A 53 13.70 0.24 -1.41
N GLY A 54 14.98 0.50 -1.12
CA GLY A 54 15.62 1.79 -1.42
C GLY A 54 15.56 2.15 -2.91
N GLN A 55 15.82 1.20 -3.80
CA GLN A 55 15.71 1.46 -5.24
C GLN A 55 14.26 1.72 -5.69
N ALA A 56 13.29 0.98 -5.15
CA ALA A 56 11.87 1.20 -5.45
C ALA A 56 11.40 2.61 -5.04
N MET A 57 11.87 3.13 -3.91
CA MET A 57 11.60 4.51 -3.48
C MET A 57 12.18 5.54 -4.46
N VAL A 58 13.40 5.33 -4.95
CA VAL A 58 14.03 6.22 -5.95
C VAL A 58 13.24 6.18 -7.26
N ASP A 59 12.82 5.00 -7.71
CA ASP A 59 12.05 4.83 -8.94
C ASP A 59 10.67 5.51 -8.82
N LEU A 60 9.99 5.38 -7.68
CA LEU A 60 8.70 6.02 -7.42
C LEU A 60 8.82 7.54 -7.32
N LYS A 61 9.86 8.05 -6.65
CA LYS A 61 10.18 9.48 -6.63
C LYS A 61 10.42 10.02 -8.03
N THR A 62 11.19 9.28 -8.83
CA THR A 62 11.47 9.63 -10.23
C THR A 62 10.19 9.66 -11.07
N LEU A 63 9.25 8.73 -10.83
CA LEU A 63 7.95 8.72 -11.50
C LEU A 63 7.17 10.02 -11.22
N TYR A 64 7.12 10.46 -9.97
CA TYR A 64 6.45 11.70 -9.59
C TYR A 64 7.11 12.93 -10.21
N GLU A 65 8.45 13.04 -10.10
CA GLU A 65 9.20 14.18 -10.63
C GLU A 65 9.05 14.31 -12.15
N ASN A 66 9.02 13.19 -12.88
CA ASN A 66 8.79 13.16 -14.33
C ASN A 66 7.41 13.70 -14.73
N ALA A 67 6.44 13.65 -13.83
CA ALA A 67 5.10 14.19 -14.01
C ALA A 67 4.95 15.61 -13.43
N GLY A 68 6.03 16.21 -12.93
CA GLY A 68 6.03 17.52 -12.28
C GLY A 68 5.43 17.53 -10.87
N PHE A 69 5.28 16.36 -10.24
CA PHE A 69 4.80 16.20 -8.87
C PHE A 69 6.00 16.13 -7.92
N PHE A 70 6.15 17.12 -7.04
CA PHE A 70 7.27 17.21 -6.10
C PHE A 70 6.78 17.02 -4.66
N ILE A 71 7.29 15.99 -4.00
CA ILE A 71 6.95 15.68 -2.61
C ILE A 71 7.61 16.69 -1.66
N THR A 72 6.89 17.12 -0.64
CA THR A 72 7.47 17.90 0.47
C THR A 72 8.31 17.02 1.40
N ALA A 73 9.26 17.59 2.12
CA ALA A 73 10.31 16.83 2.82
C ALA A 73 9.83 15.85 3.92
N ASN A 74 8.55 15.90 4.33
CA ASN A 74 8.06 15.15 5.47
C ASN A 74 7.46 13.78 5.12
N ASP A 75 7.11 13.53 3.85
CA ASP A 75 6.41 12.31 3.44
C ASP A 75 7.31 11.39 2.61
N LEU A 76 7.22 10.09 2.86
CA LEU A 76 7.86 9.08 2.02
C LEU A 76 7.08 8.89 0.72
N PRO A 77 7.76 8.62 -0.41
CA PRO A 77 7.10 8.50 -1.71
C PRO A 77 6.09 7.37 -1.81
N ASP A 78 6.19 6.35 -0.96
CA ASP A 78 5.37 5.13 -0.98
C ASP A 78 4.15 5.18 -0.06
N PHE A 79 3.92 6.33 0.60
CA PHE A 79 2.72 6.55 1.39
C PHE A 79 1.47 6.52 0.49
N ILE A 80 0.54 5.61 0.76
CA ILE A 80 -0.62 5.32 -0.10
C ILE A 80 -1.44 6.58 -0.38
N PRO A 81 -1.81 7.43 0.61
CA PRO A 81 -2.53 8.67 0.34
C PRO A 81 -1.81 9.62 -0.63
N LEU A 82 -0.48 9.76 -0.50
CA LEU A 82 0.33 10.57 -1.41
C LEU A 82 0.36 9.97 -2.82
N PHE A 83 0.50 8.64 -2.92
CA PHE A 83 0.42 7.95 -4.20
C PHE A 83 -0.94 8.18 -4.87
N LEU A 84 -2.05 8.09 -4.11
CA LEU A 84 -3.40 8.34 -4.63
C LEU A 84 -3.61 9.80 -5.03
N GLU A 85 -3.05 10.75 -4.30
CA GLU A 85 -3.03 12.17 -4.68
C GLU A 85 -2.34 12.35 -6.04
N PHE A 86 -1.14 11.77 -6.20
CA PHE A 86 -0.45 11.75 -7.48
C PHE A 86 -1.34 11.15 -8.59
N LEU A 87 -1.92 9.97 -8.38
CA LEU A 87 -2.79 9.31 -9.37
C LEU A 87 -4.00 10.17 -9.77
N SER A 88 -4.54 10.97 -8.86
CA SER A 88 -5.67 11.87 -9.14
C SER A 88 -5.35 12.97 -10.16
N THR A 89 -4.06 13.28 -10.34
CA THR A 89 -3.57 14.26 -11.33
C THR A 89 -3.30 13.65 -12.71
N GLN A 90 -3.32 12.32 -12.81
CA GLN A 90 -2.98 11.59 -14.02
C GLN A 90 -4.22 11.30 -14.88
N PRO A 91 -4.04 11.06 -16.21
CA PRO A 91 -5.12 10.55 -17.04
C PRO A 91 -5.71 9.26 -16.47
N ILE A 92 -7.04 9.12 -16.48
CA ILE A 92 -7.74 8.02 -15.80
C ILE A 92 -7.24 6.62 -16.19
N ALA A 93 -6.86 6.41 -17.46
CA ALA A 93 -6.30 5.14 -17.92
C ALA A 93 -4.96 4.83 -17.22
N ALA A 94 -4.02 5.79 -17.27
CA ALA A 94 -2.72 5.66 -16.62
C ALA A 94 -2.85 5.51 -15.09
N ALA A 95 -3.78 6.24 -14.47
CA ALA A 95 -4.05 6.14 -13.04
C ALA A 95 -4.51 4.72 -12.64
N ARG A 96 -5.40 4.11 -13.43
CA ARG A 96 -5.92 2.75 -13.18
C ARG A 96 -4.86 1.67 -13.41
N GLU A 97 -4.00 1.84 -14.42
CA GLU A 97 -2.86 0.96 -14.69
C GLU A 97 -1.83 1.02 -13.56
N LEU A 98 -1.51 2.23 -13.08
CA LEU A 98 -0.60 2.46 -11.97
C LEU A 98 -1.16 1.92 -10.65
N LEU A 99 -2.46 2.13 -10.39
CA LEU A 99 -3.15 1.60 -9.21
C LEU A 99 -3.20 0.06 -9.20
N GLY A 100 -3.23 -0.57 -10.37
CA GLY A 100 -3.20 -2.01 -10.50
C GLY A 100 -1.88 -2.66 -10.08
N GLN A 101 -0.78 -1.89 -10.05
CA GLN A 101 0.52 -2.40 -9.61
C GLN A 101 0.49 -2.88 -8.14
N PRO A 102 0.09 -2.05 -7.17
CA PRO A 102 -0.06 -2.46 -5.77
C PRO A 102 -1.41 -3.13 -5.45
N ALA A 103 -2.24 -3.51 -6.42
CA ALA A 103 -3.62 -3.97 -6.13
C ALA A 103 -3.67 -5.16 -5.15
N HIS A 104 -2.69 -6.06 -5.18
CA HIS A 104 -2.58 -7.18 -4.25
C HIS A 104 -2.26 -6.73 -2.81
N ILE A 105 -1.47 -5.68 -2.63
CA ILE A 105 -1.21 -5.05 -1.32
C ILE A 105 -2.50 -4.43 -0.79
N LEU A 106 -3.22 -3.67 -1.63
CA LEU A 106 -4.50 -3.06 -1.25
C LEU A 106 -5.54 -4.11 -0.86
N ALA A 107 -5.59 -5.23 -1.59
CA ALA A 107 -6.46 -6.36 -1.27
C ALA A 107 -6.08 -7.03 0.06
N ALA A 108 -4.78 -7.23 0.34
CA ALA A 108 -4.33 -7.80 1.61
C ALA A 108 -4.69 -6.89 2.80
N ILE A 109 -4.54 -5.57 2.66
CA ILE A 109 -4.98 -4.59 3.67
C ILE A 109 -6.50 -4.68 3.87
N ALA A 110 -7.29 -4.79 2.79
CA ALA A 110 -8.74 -4.95 2.88
C ALA A 110 -9.15 -6.23 3.65
N GLU A 111 -8.50 -7.36 3.40
CA GLU A 111 -8.78 -8.62 4.12
C GLU A 111 -8.41 -8.54 5.60
N ARG A 112 -7.33 -7.82 5.96
CA ARG A 112 -6.97 -7.56 7.37
C ARG A 112 -7.97 -6.64 8.06
N LEU A 113 -8.43 -5.58 7.38
CA LEU A 113 -9.47 -4.69 7.91
C LEU A 113 -10.79 -5.43 8.13
N GLU A 114 -11.12 -6.40 7.28
CA GLU A 114 -12.29 -7.26 7.46
C GLU A 114 -12.21 -8.10 8.73
N ARG A 115 -11.05 -8.71 9.00
CA ARG A 115 -10.81 -9.47 10.25
C ARG A 115 -10.95 -8.61 11.51
N ARG A 116 -10.72 -7.30 11.38
CA ARG A 116 -10.88 -6.30 12.43
C ARG A 116 -12.23 -5.59 12.40
N GLU A 117 -13.17 -6.07 11.58
CA GLU A 117 -14.53 -5.52 11.43
C GLU A 117 -14.54 -4.01 11.12
N SER A 118 -13.54 -3.53 10.37
CA SER A 118 -13.35 -2.10 10.11
C SER A 118 -13.99 -1.66 8.79
N ASN A 119 -14.85 -0.65 8.85
CA ASN A 119 -15.50 -0.04 7.68
C ASN A 119 -14.50 0.64 6.73
N TYR A 120 -13.26 0.92 7.16
CA TYR A 120 -12.20 1.40 6.27
C TYR A 120 -11.89 0.42 5.13
N LYS A 121 -12.25 -0.87 5.26
CA LYS A 121 -12.19 -1.85 4.17
C LYS A 121 -12.84 -1.33 2.89
N ALA A 122 -13.94 -0.57 3.00
CA ALA A 122 -14.68 -0.04 1.87
C ALA A 122 -13.81 0.82 0.94
N VAL A 123 -12.85 1.57 1.50
CA VAL A 123 -11.90 2.37 0.72
C VAL A 123 -11.01 1.48 -0.14
N PHE A 124 -10.41 0.45 0.46
CA PHE A 124 -9.51 -0.46 -0.25
C PHE A 124 -10.25 -1.33 -1.27
N ASP A 125 -11.46 -1.79 -0.96
CA ASP A 125 -12.34 -2.48 -1.92
C ASP A 125 -12.64 -1.60 -3.13
N ALA A 126 -12.92 -0.30 -2.91
CA ALA A 126 -13.15 0.64 -3.99
C ALA A 126 -11.89 0.87 -4.85
N LEU A 127 -10.71 0.99 -4.23
CA LEU A 127 -9.44 1.13 -4.95
C LEU A 127 -9.16 -0.10 -5.83
N VAL A 128 -9.32 -1.31 -5.28
CA VAL A 128 -9.17 -2.57 -6.04
C VAL A 128 -10.19 -2.66 -7.18
N ALA A 129 -11.41 -2.19 -6.97
CA ALA A 129 -12.43 -2.17 -8.03
C ALA A 129 -12.17 -1.10 -9.11
N ILE A 130 -11.40 -0.05 -8.81
CA ILE A 130 -10.99 0.99 -9.76
C ILE A 130 -9.77 0.54 -10.56
N ALA A 131 -8.83 -0.19 -9.95
CA ALA A 131 -7.64 -0.72 -10.60
C ALA A 131 -7.96 -1.46 -11.92
N GLU A 132 -7.05 -1.37 -12.89
CA GLU A 132 -7.21 -2.07 -14.16
C GLU A 132 -6.94 -3.57 -14.01
N GLN A 133 -5.85 -3.94 -13.35
CA GLN A 133 -5.52 -5.32 -13.04
C GLN A 133 -6.18 -5.77 -11.73
N GLN A 134 -6.75 -6.97 -11.74
CA GLN A 134 -7.22 -7.62 -10.53
C GLN A 134 -6.05 -8.19 -9.72
N PRO A 135 -6.12 -8.18 -8.38
CA PRO A 135 -5.08 -8.72 -7.53
C PRO A 135 -4.91 -10.22 -7.77
N GLU A 136 -3.65 -10.64 -7.95
CA GLU A 136 -3.29 -12.06 -8.05
C GLU A 136 -3.52 -12.74 -6.70
N ARG A 137 -4.40 -13.75 -6.63
CA ARG A 137 -4.81 -14.35 -5.34
C ARG A 137 -3.64 -14.96 -4.58
N ASP A 138 -2.75 -15.66 -5.26
CA ASP A 138 -1.57 -16.26 -4.64
C ASP A 138 -0.66 -15.20 -3.99
N ALA A 139 -0.53 -14.01 -4.61
CA ALA A 139 0.24 -12.90 -4.04
C ALA A 139 -0.45 -12.30 -2.80
N VAL A 140 -1.79 -12.21 -2.80
CA VAL A 140 -2.55 -11.77 -1.62
C VAL A 140 -2.41 -12.78 -0.48
N GLU A 141 -2.54 -14.07 -0.76
CA GLU A 141 -2.39 -15.13 0.24
C GLU A 141 -0.98 -15.14 0.84
N GLU A 142 0.05 -14.92 0.03
CA GLU A 142 1.43 -14.82 0.52
C GLU A 142 1.60 -13.64 1.48
N LEU A 143 1.08 -12.45 1.11
CA LEU A 143 1.11 -11.27 1.97
C LEU A 143 0.42 -11.50 3.31
N LEU A 144 -0.63 -12.33 3.35
CA LEU A 144 -1.41 -12.62 4.55
C LEU A 144 -0.78 -13.64 5.50
N LYS A 145 0.30 -14.34 5.11
CA LYS A 145 1.01 -15.33 5.96
C LYS A 145 1.87 -14.69 7.05
N GLY A 146 2.18 -13.40 6.95
CA GLY A 146 2.94 -12.66 7.96
C GLY A 146 2.16 -12.44 9.27
N PRO A 147 2.86 -12.15 10.39
CA PRO A 147 2.23 -11.87 11.66
C PRO A 147 1.34 -10.62 11.56
N ASP A 148 0.18 -10.67 12.19
CA ASP A 148 -0.79 -9.57 12.31
C ASP A 148 -1.15 -9.39 13.78
N PRO A 149 -0.21 -8.86 14.60
CA PRO A 149 -0.41 -8.74 16.04
C PRO A 149 -1.53 -7.75 16.36
N ASP A 150 -2.22 -7.99 17.48
CA ASP A 150 -3.17 -7.03 18.04
C ASP A 150 -2.44 -5.72 18.36
N PRO A 151 -2.89 -4.55 17.87
CA PRO A 151 -2.27 -3.27 18.18
C PRO A 151 -2.26 -2.92 19.68
N MET A 152 -3.02 -3.64 20.52
CA MET A 152 -3.02 -3.51 21.97
C MET A 152 -2.10 -4.49 22.71
N ASP A 153 -1.46 -5.41 22.00
CA ASP A 153 -0.40 -6.26 22.54
C ASP A 153 0.98 -5.63 22.27
N PHE A 154 1.46 -4.82 23.21
CA PHE A 154 2.74 -4.12 23.08
C PHE A 154 3.94 -5.07 22.93
N ALA A 155 3.91 -6.25 23.57
CA ALA A 155 5.03 -7.20 23.46
C ALA A 155 5.07 -7.84 22.08
N ALA A 156 3.90 -8.16 21.51
CA ALA A 156 3.80 -8.66 20.14
C ALA A 156 4.17 -7.59 19.11
N LEU A 157 3.82 -6.32 19.37
CA LEU A 157 4.28 -5.20 18.55
C LEU A 157 5.80 -5.09 18.58
N ASP A 158 6.42 -4.99 19.76
CA ASP A 158 7.87 -4.87 19.87
C ASP A 158 8.59 -5.99 19.08
N ALA A 159 8.12 -7.24 19.22
CA ALA A 159 8.66 -8.37 18.45
C ALA A 159 8.43 -8.27 16.93
N ALA A 160 7.31 -7.71 16.48
CA ALA A 160 7.01 -7.51 15.06
C ALA A 160 7.79 -6.35 14.42
N TRP A 161 8.24 -5.39 15.23
CA TRP A 161 9.04 -4.23 14.83
C TRP A 161 10.54 -4.43 15.06
N GLU A 162 10.94 -5.46 15.80
CA GLU A 162 12.34 -5.86 15.94
C GLU A 162 12.88 -6.29 14.56
N GLU A 163 13.77 -5.48 13.97
CA GLU A 163 14.34 -5.76 12.65
C GLU A 163 15.18 -7.05 12.70
N GLU A 164 15.03 -7.89 11.68
CA GLU A 164 15.89 -9.05 11.47
C GLU A 164 17.36 -8.56 11.38
N GLU A 165 18.24 -9.11 12.22
CA GLU A 165 19.63 -8.67 12.31
C GLU A 165 20.26 -8.58 10.91
N VAL A 166 20.83 -7.41 10.59
CA VAL A 166 21.54 -7.23 9.32
C VAL A 166 22.79 -8.10 9.34
N ASN A 167 22.71 -9.27 8.74
CA ASN A 167 23.80 -10.23 8.73
C ASN A 167 24.77 -9.91 7.58
N PHE A 168 25.94 -9.35 7.91
CA PHE A 168 26.96 -9.02 6.92
C PHE A 168 27.84 -10.23 6.64
N GLY A 169 27.67 -10.88 5.48
CA GLY A 169 28.58 -11.95 5.03
C GLY A 169 28.20 -12.59 3.70
N PRO A 170 29.11 -13.32 3.03
CA PRO A 170 28.86 -14.00 1.75
C PRO A 170 27.78 -15.10 1.84
N ALA A 171 27.41 -15.54 3.04
CA ALA A 171 26.31 -16.47 3.28
C ALA A 171 24.91 -15.83 3.17
N ALA A 172 24.80 -14.50 3.16
CA ALA A 172 23.52 -13.79 2.99
C ALA A 172 22.99 -13.84 1.53
N GLN A 173 23.84 -14.20 0.56
CA GLN A 173 23.49 -14.15 -0.87
C GLN A 173 22.70 -15.38 -1.36
N SER A 174 22.51 -16.41 -0.55
CA SER A 174 22.01 -17.72 -1.01
C SER A 174 20.53 -18.00 -0.70
N GLN A 175 19.78 -17.08 -0.09
CA GLN A 175 18.41 -17.35 0.37
C GLN A 175 17.28 -16.50 -0.23
N SER A 176 17.52 -15.61 -1.19
CA SER A 176 16.45 -14.79 -1.78
C SER A 176 16.34 -14.97 -3.30
N SER A 177 15.61 -16.02 -3.72
CA SER A 177 15.21 -16.26 -5.11
C SER A 177 13.71 -15.99 -5.37
N CYS A 178 12.98 -15.37 -4.45
CA CYS A 178 11.56 -15.09 -4.64
C CYS A 178 11.30 -13.58 -4.67
N GLY A 179 10.73 -13.07 -5.78
CA GLY A 179 10.13 -11.73 -5.85
C GLY A 179 10.88 -10.62 -6.61
N ARG A 180 11.95 -10.92 -7.36
CA ARG A 180 12.90 -9.91 -7.88
C ARG A 180 12.36 -8.77 -8.77
N ASP A 181 11.15 -8.79 -9.34
CA ASP A 181 10.89 -7.93 -10.50
C ASP A 181 9.48 -7.34 -10.67
N GLY A 182 8.50 -7.65 -9.83
CA GLY A 182 7.09 -7.36 -10.13
C GLY A 182 6.74 -5.87 -10.18
N LEU A 183 6.75 -5.21 -9.03
CA LEU A 183 6.27 -3.82 -8.92
C LEU A 183 7.26 -2.82 -9.56
N GLN A 184 8.56 -3.03 -9.37
CA GLN A 184 9.62 -2.15 -9.87
C GLN A 184 9.68 -2.10 -11.40
N SER A 185 9.69 -3.26 -12.07
CA SER A 185 9.73 -3.28 -13.54
C SER A 185 8.47 -2.66 -14.14
N ARG A 186 7.30 -2.94 -13.54
CA ARG A 186 6.02 -2.43 -14.03
C ARG A 186 5.85 -0.92 -13.80
N LEU A 187 6.36 -0.36 -12.69
CA LEU A 187 6.42 1.09 -12.47
C LEU A 187 7.26 1.80 -13.56
N ARG A 188 8.39 1.22 -13.96
CA ARG A 188 9.22 1.76 -15.07
C ARG A 188 8.48 1.73 -16.40
N HIS A 189 7.68 0.70 -16.67
CA HIS A 189 6.85 0.64 -17.88
C HIS A 189 5.71 1.67 -17.85
N ALA A 190 5.01 1.82 -16.74
CA ALA A 190 3.91 2.78 -16.59
C ALA A 190 4.38 4.25 -16.68
N SER A 191 5.63 4.55 -16.32
CA SER A 191 6.23 5.87 -16.51
C SER A 191 6.27 6.33 -17.98
N ARG A 192 6.22 5.39 -18.95
CA ARG A 192 6.10 5.70 -20.39
C ARG A 192 4.68 6.10 -20.79
N ALA A 193 3.65 5.56 -20.12
CA ALA A 193 2.25 5.91 -20.35
C ALA A 193 1.94 7.33 -19.85
N VAL A 194 2.52 7.72 -18.71
CA VAL A 194 2.44 9.09 -18.16
C VAL A 194 3.04 10.15 -19.11
N LYS A 195 4.08 9.79 -19.87
CA LYS A 195 4.78 10.71 -20.79
C LYS A 195 4.12 10.89 -22.16
N SER A 196 3.15 10.07 -22.54
CA SER A 196 2.46 10.25 -23.82
C SER A 196 1.35 11.28 -23.66
N PRO A 197 1.45 12.48 -24.26
CA PRO A 197 0.29 13.34 -24.37
C PRO A 197 -0.75 12.57 -25.21
N ALA A 198 -2.00 12.57 -24.77
CA ALA A 198 -3.10 12.11 -25.60
C ALA A 198 -3.00 12.85 -26.95
N ALA A 199 -2.76 12.08 -28.01
CA ALA A 199 -2.75 12.56 -29.38
C ALA A 199 -4.17 12.92 -29.84
#